data_AF-A0A4P6AYQ0-F1
#
_entry.id   AF-A0A4P6AYQ0-F1
#
_cell.length_a   1.000
_cell.length_b   1.000
_cell.length_c   1.000
_cell.angle_alpha   90.00
_cell.angle_beta   90.00
_cell.angle_gamma   90.00
#
_symmetry.space_group_name_H-M   'P 1'
#
loop_
_entity.id
_entity.type
_entity.pdbx_description
1 polymer ?
#
loop_
_entity_poly.entity_id
_entity_poly.type
_entity_poly.pdbx_seq_one_letter_code
_entity_poly.pdbx_strand_id
1 'polypeptide(L)'
;MSLIEALPSDYGHIITYALVFTTISFLIHALLKSRELKLELNKIKSHLQDSEQKNVALLDKYQPISSIEDRVKELNAESDAITSNIQTLRASYAAKRKLFDELERELAVFDEKIELSTLGYYEPHFDFGTSDRFKAEITAVREQQKDMLKAKQAAVCHTEWKVNNSAREGQTMTNRALKLTLRAFNNECDAAVSNVRWNNIRRMEERLTKAREAIDKLNKSNNIQITEPYFQLKLQELRLTYEYAEKLRQEKEDRAEAKRQLREEQQLIKEQEAAAREQHKYEELVAKANERANKATGDELKRLKSELEELEAQLNEARAKSERALSMAQQTKSGYVYIISNIGSFGDGVFKIGMTRRLEPLDRVRELGDASVPFTFDVHALIYSEDAPALEAELHRHFNEHRLNLVNNRKEFFRVDLDELRAKLEELKPDVDFLTDAEAQDYHQSLLISKEAQTYHESKVERLPDEI
;
A
#
# COMPACT_ATOMS: atom_id res chain seq x y z
N MET A 1 -79.66 -120.67 33.54
CA MET A 1 -80.58 -121.71 33.04
C MET A 1 -80.11 -122.05 31.64
N SER A 2 -79.19 -123.03 31.55
CA SER A 2 -79.32 -124.27 30.75
C SER A 2 -79.34 -124.03 29.23
N LEU A 3 -78.55 -124.68 28.38
CA LEU A 3 -77.62 -125.79 28.55
C LEU A 3 -76.80 -125.83 27.25
N ILE A 4 -75.59 -126.38 27.34
CA ILE A 4 -74.72 -126.68 26.20
C ILE A 4 -75.42 -127.63 25.24
N GLU A 5 -75.37 -127.36 23.93
CA GLU A 5 -75.35 -128.41 22.92
C GLU A 5 -74.12 -128.21 22.02
N ALA A 6 -73.32 -129.26 21.96
CA ALA A 6 -72.03 -129.31 21.29
C ALA A 6 -72.18 -129.35 19.77
N LEU A 7 -71.27 -128.68 19.07
CA LEU A 7 -71.08 -128.75 17.62
C LEU A 7 -69.64 -129.20 17.29
N PRO A 8 -69.40 -129.81 16.12
CA PRO A 8 -68.56 -131.00 15.96
C PRO A 8 -67.10 -130.72 15.56
N SER A 9 -66.24 -131.72 15.79
CA SER A 9 -64.78 -131.72 15.65
C SER A 9 -64.27 -131.80 14.20
N ASP A 10 -64.59 -130.81 13.35
CA ASP A 10 -63.98 -130.71 11.99
C ASP A 10 -63.45 -129.30 11.62
N TYR A 11 -63.53 -128.31 12.53
CA TYR A 11 -63.12 -126.92 12.24
C TYR A 11 -61.76 -126.49 12.84
N GLY A 12 -61.10 -127.34 13.64
CA GLY A 12 -59.84 -126.99 14.34
C GLY A 12 -58.65 -126.72 13.41
N HIS A 13 -58.59 -127.40 12.26
CA HIS A 13 -57.53 -127.19 11.28
C HIS A 13 -57.71 -125.87 10.51
N ILE A 14 -58.94 -125.44 10.23
CA ILE A 14 -59.22 -124.20 9.48
C ILE A 14 -58.82 -122.97 10.29
N ILE A 15 -59.10 -122.96 11.60
CA ILE A 15 -58.75 -121.86 12.50
C ILE A 15 -57.23 -121.72 12.66
N THR A 16 -56.51 -122.84 12.77
CA THR A 16 -55.04 -122.83 12.89
C THR A 16 -54.37 -122.37 11.58
N TYR A 17 -54.84 -122.82 10.41
CA TYR A 17 -54.35 -122.30 9.13
C TYR A 17 -54.65 -120.81 8.93
N ALA A 18 -55.82 -120.32 9.35
CA ALA A 18 -56.15 -118.89 9.29
C ALA A 18 -55.23 -118.04 10.19
N LEU A 19 -54.90 -118.53 11.39
CA LEU A 19 -53.97 -117.87 12.32
C LEU A 19 -52.52 -117.87 11.79
N VAL A 20 -52.08 -118.98 11.19
CA VAL A 20 -50.76 -119.06 10.55
C VAL A 20 -50.69 -118.14 9.32
N PHE A 21 -51.76 -118.07 8.53
CA PHE A 21 -51.79 -117.19 7.36
C PHE A 21 -51.80 -115.71 7.75
N THR A 22 -52.56 -115.31 8.78
CA THR A 22 -52.58 -113.91 9.26
C THR A 22 -51.25 -113.49 9.87
N THR A 23 -50.61 -114.37 10.65
CA THR A 23 -49.28 -114.11 11.21
C THR A 23 -48.20 -114.02 10.14
N ILE A 24 -48.20 -114.90 9.13
CA ILE A 24 -47.30 -114.82 7.98
C ILE A 24 -47.56 -113.53 7.18
N SER A 25 -48.83 -113.20 6.92
CA SER A 25 -49.20 -111.99 6.19
C SER A 25 -48.80 -110.71 6.93
N PHE A 26 -48.90 -110.71 8.26
CA PHE A 26 -48.41 -109.62 9.11
C PHE A 26 -46.88 -109.53 9.07
N LEU A 27 -46.17 -110.67 9.12
CA LEU A 27 -44.72 -110.71 9.04
C LEU A 27 -44.23 -110.18 7.68
N ILE A 28 -44.90 -110.54 6.59
CA ILE A 28 -44.63 -110.04 5.24
C ILE A 28 -44.87 -108.53 5.18
N HIS A 29 -45.99 -108.04 5.75
CA HIS A 29 -46.26 -106.60 5.80
C HIS A 29 -45.19 -105.84 6.61
N ALA A 30 -44.79 -106.37 7.77
CA ALA A 30 -43.74 -105.79 8.59
C ALA A 30 -42.38 -105.76 7.87
N LEU A 31 -42.04 -106.82 7.12
CA LEU A 31 -40.84 -106.87 6.29
C LEU A 31 -40.88 -105.88 5.12
N LEU A 32 -42.03 -105.73 4.46
CA LEU A 32 -42.23 -104.74 3.39
C LEU A 32 -42.09 -103.32 3.93
N LYS A 33 -42.72 -103.03 5.08
CA LYS A 33 -42.61 -101.72 5.74
C LYS A 33 -41.19 -101.43 6.22
N SER A 34 -40.47 -102.44 6.72
CA SER A 34 -39.05 -102.29 7.09
C SER A 34 -38.16 -101.97 5.87
N ARG A 35 -38.45 -102.56 4.70
CA ARG A 35 -37.75 -102.24 3.45
C ARG A 35 -38.06 -100.82 2.97
N GLU A 36 -39.33 -100.41 3.05
CA GLU A 36 -39.76 -99.05 2.71
C GLU A 36 -39.08 -98.01 3.60
N LEU A 37 -39.08 -98.20 4.93
CA LEU A 37 -38.38 -97.30 5.86
C LEU A 37 -36.86 -97.25 5.60
N LYS A 38 -36.23 -98.37 5.24
CA LYS A 38 -34.80 -98.38 4.87
C LYS A 38 -34.53 -97.60 3.59
N LEU A 39 -35.42 -97.66 2.61
CA LEU A 39 -35.34 -96.88 1.38
C LEU A 39 -35.49 -95.38 1.66
N GLU A 40 -36.45 -94.99 2.51
CA GLU A 40 -36.61 -93.58 2.92
C GLU A 40 -35.40 -93.08 3.71
N LEU A 41 -34.89 -93.87 4.67
CA LEU A 41 -33.69 -93.53 5.43
C LEU A 41 -32.49 -93.29 4.50
N ASN A 42 -32.32 -94.12 3.47
CA ASN A 42 -31.23 -93.97 2.51
C ASN A 42 -31.41 -92.72 1.64
N LYS A 43 -32.64 -92.38 1.23
CA LYS A 43 -32.93 -91.13 0.53
C LYS A 43 -32.63 -89.92 1.41
N ILE A 44 -33.05 -89.94 2.68
CA ILE A 44 -32.79 -88.84 3.61
C ILE A 44 -31.28 -88.67 3.82
N LYS A 45 -30.53 -89.77 3.97
CA LYS A 45 -29.07 -89.72 4.07
C LYS A 45 -28.41 -89.14 2.83
N SER A 46 -28.85 -89.52 1.62
CA SER A 46 -28.28 -88.97 0.39
C SER A 46 -28.59 -87.48 0.24
N HIS A 47 -29.80 -87.05 0.59
CA HIS A 47 -30.19 -85.64 0.59
C HIS A 47 -29.39 -84.82 1.61
N LEU A 48 -29.16 -85.37 2.80
CA LEU A 48 -28.34 -84.73 3.82
C LEU A 48 -26.90 -84.55 3.32
N GLN A 49 -26.33 -85.60 2.72
CA GLN A 49 -24.97 -85.58 2.20
C GLN A 49 -24.81 -84.60 1.03
N ASP A 50 -25.80 -84.53 0.12
CA ASP A 50 -25.82 -83.54 -0.98
C ASP A 50 -25.98 -82.10 -0.44
N SER A 51 -26.80 -81.91 0.61
CA SER A 51 -26.93 -80.62 1.29
C SER A 51 -25.64 -80.19 2.00
N GLU A 52 -24.94 -81.12 2.64
CA GLU A 52 -23.64 -80.86 3.27
C GLU A 52 -22.59 -80.48 2.22
N GLN A 53 -22.53 -81.20 1.10
CA GLN A 53 -21.63 -80.86 0.00
C GLN A 53 -21.92 -79.49 -0.60
N LYS A 54 -23.21 -79.15 -0.79
CA LYS A 54 -23.62 -77.81 -1.26
C LYS A 54 -23.24 -76.71 -0.27
N ASN A 55 -23.38 -76.95 1.03
CA ASN A 55 -22.98 -75.98 2.06
C ASN A 55 -21.46 -75.78 2.09
N VAL A 56 -20.67 -76.83 1.95
CA VAL A 56 -19.20 -76.72 1.84
C VAL A 56 -18.80 -75.94 0.59
N ALA A 57 -19.42 -76.24 -0.57
CA ALA A 57 -19.15 -75.52 -1.81
C ALA A 57 -19.55 -74.04 -1.75
N LEU A 58 -20.63 -73.70 -1.03
CA LEU A 58 -20.99 -72.32 -0.74
C LEU A 58 -19.93 -71.66 0.16
N LEU A 59 -19.50 -72.32 1.23
CA LEU A 59 -18.48 -71.78 2.13
C LEU A 59 -17.16 -71.47 1.40
N ASP A 60 -16.69 -72.38 0.54
CA ASP A 60 -15.50 -72.17 -0.28
C ASP A 60 -15.67 -71.02 -1.30
N LYS A 61 -16.87 -70.91 -1.91
CA LYS A 61 -17.17 -69.84 -2.86
C LYS A 61 -17.21 -68.45 -2.21
N TYR A 62 -17.66 -68.35 -0.96
CA TYR A 62 -17.84 -67.09 -0.24
C TYR A 62 -16.67 -66.75 0.71
N GLN A 63 -15.72 -67.66 0.95
CA GLN A 63 -14.47 -67.42 1.70
C GLN A 63 -13.72 -66.13 1.30
N PRO A 64 -13.57 -65.79 -0.01
CA PRO A 64 -12.88 -64.56 -0.43
C PRO A 64 -13.65 -63.25 -0.15
N ILE A 65 -14.94 -63.30 0.16
CA ILE A 65 -15.74 -62.09 0.42
C ILE A 65 -15.49 -61.58 1.86
N SER A 66 -15.11 -62.46 2.78
CA SER A 66 -14.64 -62.09 4.13
C SER A 66 -13.40 -61.18 4.08
N SER A 67 -12.49 -61.38 3.12
CA SER A 67 -11.26 -60.57 3.04
C SER A 67 -11.48 -59.21 2.38
N ILE A 68 -12.52 -59.06 1.55
CA ILE A 68 -12.91 -57.78 0.97
C ILE A 68 -13.52 -56.88 2.04
N GLU A 69 -14.38 -57.42 2.92
CA GLU A 69 -14.95 -56.67 4.03
C GLU A 69 -13.86 -56.16 4.99
N ASP A 70 -12.86 -56.99 5.30
CA ASP A 70 -11.69 -56.60 6.09
C ASP A 70 -10.87 -55.51 5.38
N ARG A 71 -10.65 -55.63 4.06
CA ARG A 71 -9.91 -54.63 3.29
C ARG A 71 -10.66 -53.29 3.17
N VAL A 72 -11.97 -53.31 3.03
CA VAL A 72 -12.82 -52.10 3.05
C VAL A 72 -12.74 -51.43 4.43
N LYS A 73 -12.73 -52.21 5.51
CA LYS A 73 -12.57 -51.69 6.87
C LYS A 73 -11.20 -51.04 7.08
N GLU A 74 -10.12 -51.63 6.58
CA GLU A 74 -8.78 -51.04 6.60
C GLU A 74 -8.71 -49.72 5.81
N LEU A 75 -9.22 -49.71 4.58
CA LEU A 75 -9.20 -48.52 3.72
C LEU A 75 -10.06 -47.37 4.29
N ASN A 76 -11.19 -47.69 4.93
CA ASN A 76 -11.99 -46.69 5.62
C ASN A 76 -11.25 -46.14 6.84
N ALA A 77 -10.58 -46.99 7.64
CA ALA A 77 -9.77 -46.53 8.75
C ALA A 77 -8.59 -45.64 8.30
N GLU A 78 -7.96 -45.97 7.18
CA GLU A 78 -6.90 -45.16 6.56
C GLU A 78 -7.45 -43.83 6.02
N SER A 79 -8.61 -43.85 5.35
CA SER A 79 -9.30 -42.66 4.86
C SER A 79 -9.71 -41.73 6.01
N ASP A 80 -10.23 -42.27 7.10
CA ASP A 80 -10.59 -41.53 8.31
C ASP A 80 -9.35 -40.91 8.96
N ALA A 81 -8.25 -41.66 9.04
CA ALA A 81 -6.98 -41.16 9.56
C ALA A 81 -6.40 -40.02 8.71
N ILE A 82 -6.40 -40.17 7.38
CA ILE A 82 -5.95 -39.13 6.44
C ILE A 82 -6.85 -37.90 6.55
N THR A 83 -8.17 -38.08 6.62
CA THR A 83 -9.14 -36.98 6.76
C THR A 83 -8.92 -36.21 8.06
N SER A 84 -8.71 -36.92 9.17
CA SER A 84 -8.39 -36.34 10.47
C SER A 84 -7.07 -35.56 10.44
N ASN A 85 -6.04 -36.09 9.77
CA ASN A 85 -4.76 -35.41 9.59
C ASN A 85 -4.89 -34.13 8.75
N ILE A 86 -5.65 -34.16 7.66
CA ILE A 86 -5.92 -32.99 6.81
C ILE A 86 -6.67 -31.92 7.61
N GLN A 87 -7.69 -32.31 8.38
CA GLN A 87 -8.43 -31.38 9.24
C GLN A 87 -7.52 -30.74 10.30
N THR A 88 -6.68 -31.54 10.94
CA THR A 88 -5.71 -31.06 11.94
C THR A 88 -4.69 -30.11 11.32
N LEU A 89 -4.17 -30.43 10.14
CA LEU A 89 -3.20 -29.60 9.42
C LEU A 89 -3.83 -28.28 8.97
N ARG A 90 -5.05 -28.31 8.43
CA ARG A 90 -5.81 -27.11 8.05
C ARG A 90 -6.11 -26.21 9.25
N ALA A 91 -6.54 -26.79 10.37
CA ALA A 91 -6.75 -26.05 11.61
C ALA A 91 -5.44 -25.42 12.13
N SER A 92 -4.34 -26.17 12.10
CA SER A 92 -3.02 -25.66 12.47
C SER A 92 -2.55 -24.55 11.52
N TYR A 93 -2.79 -24.67 10.21
CA TYR A 93 -2.42 -23.65 9.23
C TYR A 93 -3.24 -22.38 9.44
N ALA A 94 -4.56 -22.49 9.59
CA ALA A 94 -5.43 -21.35 9.86
C ALA A 94 -5.04 -20.61 11.16
N ALA A 95 -4.73 -21.34 12.23
CA ALA A 95 -4.28 -20.75 13.49
C ALA A 95 -2.92 -20.03 13.33
N LYS A 96 -1.96 -20.66 12.66
CA LYS A 96 -0.63 -20.07 12.41
C LYS A 96 -0.70 -18.89 11.45
N ARG A 97 -1.56 -18.93 10.43
CA ARG A 97 -1.79 -17.83 9.50
C ARG A 97 -2.40 -16.63 10.23
N LYS A 98 -3.40 -16.86 11.08
CA LYS A 98 -3.97 -15.78 11.91
C LYS A 98 -2.92 -15.16 12.83
N LEU A 99 -2.08 -15.98 13.48
CA LEU A 99 -0.97 -15.48 14.29
C LEU A 99 0.06 -14.73 13.45
N PHE A 100 0.36 -15.19 12.23
CA PHE A 100 1.23 -14.49 11.29
C PHE A 100 0.65 -13.14 10.90
N ASP A 101 -0.63 -13.06 10.53
CA ASP A 101 -1.30 -11.80 10.17
C ASP A 101 -1.35 -10.83 11.38
N GLU A 102 -1.53 -11.35 12.60
CA GLU A 102 -1.47 -10.55 13.84
C GLU A 102 -0.05 -10.02 14.09
N LEU A 103 0.97 -10.88 13.98
CA LEU A 103 2.38 -10.49 14.10
C LEU A 103 2.80 -9.51 13.00
N GLU A 104 2.32 -9.69 11.78
CA GLU A 104 2.59 -8.79 10.66
C GLU A 104 2.00 -7.40 10.91
N ARG A 105 0.78 -7.32 11.47
CA ARG A 105 0.18 -6.04 11.89
C ARG A 105 0.90 -5.40 13.07
N GLU A 106 1.32 -6.19 14.06
CA GLU A 106 2.12 -5.69 15.17
C GLU A 106 3.47 -5.16 14.69
N LEU A 107 4.15 -5.92 13.83
CA LEU A 107 5.41 -5.51 13.22
C LEU A 107 5.22 -4.28 12.33
N ALA A 108 4.13 -4.13 11.58
CA ALA A 108 3.88 -2.93 10.77
C ALA A 108 3.85 -1.63 11.62
N VAL A 109 3.39 -1.72 12.88
CA VAL A 109 3.42 -0.58 13.81
C VAL A 109 4.85 -0.26 14.28
N PHE A 110 5.80 -1.20 14.17
CA PHE A 110 7.20 -1.04 14.58
C PHE A 110 8.23 -1.00 13.43
N ASP A 111 7.87 -1.44 12.22
CA ASP A 111 8.68 -1.41 11.00
C ASP A 111 8.42 -0.13 10.20
N GLU A 112 9.42 0.75 10.05
CA GLU A 112 9.29 2.06 9.40
C GLU A 112 8.93 2.01 7.90
N LYS A 113 8.94 0.82 7.27
CA LYS A 113 8.95 0.68 5.81
C LYS A 113 7.60 0.48 5.09
N ILE A 114 6.47 0.30 5.77
CA ILE A 114 5.15 0.00 5.14
C ILE A 114 4.08 0.73 5.99
N GLU A 115 3.07 1.48 5.52
CA GLU A 115 2.32 1.63 4.26
C GLU A 115 1.83 3.10 4.18
N LEU A 116 1.96 3.78 3.03
CA LEU A 116 1.41 5.14 2.84
C LEU A 116 -0.13 5.16 2.74
N SER A 117 -0.76 4.00 2.51
CA SER A 117 -2.19 3.85 2.21
C SER A 117 -3.12 3.91 3.43
N THR A 118 -2.60 3.65 4.64
CA THR A 118 -3.39 3.70 5.90
C THR A 118 -3.36 5.08 6.58
N LEU A 119 -2.62 6.02 6.01
CA LEU A 119 -2.48 7.37 6.54
C LEU A 119 -3.69 8.24 6.17
N GLY A 120 -4.71 8.24 7.04
CA GLY A 120 -5.67 9.34 7.05
C GLY A 120 -4.96 10.69 7.27
N TYR A 121 -5.50 11.76 6.70
CA TYR A 121 -4.94 13.12 6.79
C TYR A 121 -4.73 13.56 8.25
N TYR A 122 -3.51 13.93 8.65
CA TYR A 122 -3.26 14.46 10.01
C TYR A 122 -3.85 15.88 10.11
N GLU A 123 -4.73 16.10 11.09
CA GLU A 123 -5.28 17.41 11.39
C GLU A 123 -4.36 18.16 12.37
N PRO A 124 -3.88 19.37 12.02
CA PRO A 124 -3.10 20.20 12.93
C PRO A 124 -3.86 20.51 14.22
N HIS A 125 -3.19 20.40 15.35
CA HIS A 125 -3.76 20.67 16.67
C HIS A 125 -3.49 22.09 17.14
N PHE A 126 -2.49 22.77 16.57
CA PHE A 126 -2.06 24.09 17.01
C PHE A 126 -1.96 25.08 15.85
N ASP A 127 -2.36 26.32 16.12
CA ASP A 127 -2.12 27.45 15.23
C ASP A 127 -1.43 28.59 16.00
N PHE A 128 -0.10 28.60 15.94
CA PHE A 128 0.71 29.63 16.60
C PHE A 128 1.30 30.66 15.64
N GLY A 129 1.05 30.53 14.33
CA GLY A 129 1.54 31.45 13.30
C GLY A 129 3.06 31.43 13.03
N THR A 130 3.93 31.22 14.03
CA THR A 130 5.40 31.25 13.88
C THR A 130 6.11 30.07 14.56
N SER A 131 7.24 29.65 13.98
CA SER A 131 8.08 28.58 14.53
C SER A 131 8.63 28.89 15.93
N ASP A 132 8.92 30.16 16.24
CA ASP A 132 9.38 30.58 17.58
C ASP A 132 8.35 30.32 18.68
N ARG A 133 7.05 30.51 18.38
CA ARG A 133 5.99 30.21 19.36
C ARG A 133 5.87 28.71 19.61
N PHE A 134 5.95 27.87 18.57
CA PHE A 134 6.03 26.42 18.75
C PHE A 134 7.20 26.00 19.65
N LYS A 135 8.38 26.61 19.47
CA LYS A 135 9.55 26.34 20.32
C LYS A 135 9.32 26.73 21.79
N ALA A 136 8.66 27.86 22.02
CA ALA A 136 8.27 28.29 23.36
C ALA A 136 7.28 27.31 24.01
N GLU A 137 6.27 26.85 23.27
CA GLU A 137 5.27 25.88 23.74
C GLU A 137 5.87 24.51 24.04
N ILE A 138 6.78 24.00 23.18
CA ILE A 138 7.54 22.76 23.46
C ILE A 138 8.31 22.91 24.78
N THR A 139 8.92 24.07 25.01
CA THR A 139 9.66 24.35 26.24
C THR A 139 8.72 24.39 27.45
N ALA A 140 7.56 25.02 27.32
CA ALA A 140 6.55 25.11 28.38
C ALA A 140 6.01 23.73 28.76
N VAL A 141 5.64 22.90 27.78
CA VAL A 141 5.18 21.52 28.00
C VAL A 141 6.27 20.69 28.68
N ARG A 142 7.54 20.81 28.27
CA ARG A 142 8.66 20.13 28.92
C ARG A 142 8.85 20.56 30.38
N GLU A 143 8.63 21.83 30.70
CA GLU A 143 8.71 22.28 32.09
C GLU A 143 7.55 21.75 32.92
N GLN A 144 6.32 21.72 32.39
CA GLN A 144 5.18 21.07 33.04
C GLN A 144 5.44 19.58 33.32
N GLN A 145 6.03 18.86 32.36
CA GLN A 145 6.45 17.47 32.56
C GLN A 145 7.47 17.33 33.69
N LYS A 146 8.48 18.21 33.75
CA LYS A 146 9.47 18.21 34.85
C LYS A 146 8.83 18.52 36.19
N ASP A 147 7.89 19.45 36.25
CA ASP A 147 7.20 19.82 37.48
C ASP A 147 6.35 18.65 37.99
N MET A 148 5.66 17.92 37.11
CA MET A 148 4.96 16.67 37.48
C MET A 148 5.91 15.59 38.01
N LEU A 149 7.14 15.49 37.45
CA LEU A 149 8.16 14.58 37.96
C LEU A 149 8.68 14.99 39.34
N LYS A 150 8.95 16.29 39.56
CA LYS A 150 9.36 16.85 40.87
C LYS A 150 8.26 16.64 41.92
N ALA A 151 7.00 16.87 41.55
CA ALA A 151 5.82 16.68 42.40
C ALA A 151 5.45 15.20 42.61
N LYS A 152 6.11 14.25 41.92
CA LYS A 152 5.81 12.81 41.94
C LYS A 152 4.37 12.48 41.54
N GLN A 153 3.83 13.23 40.59
CA GLN A 153 2.46 13.07 40.06
C GLN A 153 2.43 12.41 38.67
N ALA A 154 3.59 12.15 38.06
CA ALA A 154 3.69 11.54 36.73
C ALA A 154 3.30 10.05 36.68
N ALA A 155 3.50 9.33 37.78
CA ALA A 155 3.04 7.96 37.97
C ALA A 155 2.64 7.78 39.42
N VAL A 156 1.62 6.96 39.67
CA VAL A 156 1.05 6.73 41.00
C VAL A 156 1.00 5.24 41.33
N CYS A 157 1.15 4.93 42.61
CA CYS A 157 0.91 3.61 43.17
C CYS A 157 -0.32 3.69 44.09
N HIS A 158 -1.35 2.89 43.82
CA HIS A 158 -2.60 2.94 44.61
C HIS A 158 -2.58 2.09 45.87
N THR A 159 -1.49 1.38 46.12
CA THR A 159 -1.33 0.49 47.27
C THR A 159 -0.15 0.92 48.12
N GLU A 160 -0.37 0.99 49.43
CA GLU A 160 0.70 1.14 50.41
C GLU A 160 1.29 -0.23 50.76
N TRP A 161 2.46 -0.53 50.19
CA TRP A 161 3.15 -1.78 50.41
C TRP A 161 3.91 -1.79 51.74
N LYS A 162 3.97 -2.97 52.39
CA LYS A 162 4.93 -3.27 53.45
C LYS A 162 5.87 -4.36 52.96
N VAL A 163 7.17 -4.16 53.16
CA VAL A 163 8.20 -5.15 52.85
C VAL A 163 8.89 -5.50 54.16
N ASN A 164 9.02 -6.79 54.48
CA ASN A 164 9.55 -7.26 55.77
C ASN A 164 8.83 -6.63 56.98
N ASN A 165 7.50 -6.47 56.93
CA ASN A 165 6.68 -5.75 57.91
C ASN A 165 7.02 -4.26 58.11
N SER A 166 7.89 -3.69 57.27
CA SER A 166 8.29 -2.28 57.30
C SER A 166 7.60 -1.49 56.19
N ALA A 167 6.78 -0.51 56.59
CA ALA A 167 6.17 0.45 55.66
C ALA A 167 7.24 1.34 54.98
N ARG A 168 8.34 1.63 55.69
CA ARG A 168 9.45 2.42 55.14
C ARG A 168 10.19 1.69 54.01
N GLU A 169 10.38 0.38 54.17
CA GLU A 169 10.97 -0.45 53.11
C GLU A 169 10.03 -0.57 51.91
N GLY A 170 8.72 -0.73 52.15
CA GLY A 170 7.71 -0.74 51.10
C GLY A 170 7.62 0.58 50.32
N GLN A 171 7.70 1.74 51.01
CA GLN A 171 7.81 3.04 50.36
C GLN A 171 9.06 3.16 49.49
N THR A 172 10.19 2.61 49.96
CA THR A 172 11.46 2.62 49.22
C THR A 172 11.36 1.77 47.95
N MET A 173 10.77 0.57 48.06
CA MET A 173 10.52 -0.33 46.92
C MET A 173 9.57 0.32 45.90
N THR A 174 8.47 0.92 46.37
CA THR A 174 7.50 1.64 45.53
C THR A 174 8.16 2.81 44.79
N ASN A 175 8.95 3.64 45.48
CA ASN A 175 9.67 4.75 44.84
C ASN A 175 10.65 4.28 43.75
N ARG A 176 11.32 3.13 43.96
CA ARG A 176 12.21 2.55 42.95
C ARG A 176 11.44 2.04 41.73
N ALA A 177 10.31 1.37 41.95
CA ALA A 177 9.45 0.86 40.88
C ALA A 177 8.83 2.00 40.04
N LEU A 178 8.35 3.07 40.70
CA LEU A 178 7.87 4.28 40.02
C LEU A 178 8.97 4.93 39.16
N LYS A 179 10.19 5.03 39.68
CA LYS A 179 11.33 5.59 38.92
C LYS A 179 11.68 4.74 37.70
N LEU A 180 11.66 3.41 37.82
CA LEU A 180 11.92 2.50 36.71
C LEU A 180 10.83 2.60 35.63
N THR A 181 9.57 2.64 36.07
CA THR A 181 8.38 2.81 35.21
C THR A 181 8.47 4.10 34.39
N LEU A 182 8.72 5.22 35.05
CA LEU A 182 8.86 6.52 34.39
C LEU A 182 10.05 6.55 33.43
N ARG A 183 11.18 5.90 33.80
CA ARG A 183 12.34 5.79 32.89
C ARG A 183 11.99 5.00 31.63
N ALA A 184 11.33 3.86 31.77
CA ALA A 184 10.93 3.03 30.63
C ALA A 184 10.00 3.80 29.69
N PHE A 185 8.96 4.45 30.24
CA PHE A 185 8.00 5.20 29.46
C PHE A 185 8.61 6.45 28.78
N ASN A 186 9.45 7.19 29.50
CA ASN A 186 10.12 8.36 28.94
C ASN A 186 11.06 7.98 27.80
N ASN A 187 11.76 6.86 27.90
CA ASN A 187 12.62 6.39 26.80
C ASN A 187 11.81 6.11 25.52
N GLU A 188 10.62 5.50 25.63
CA GLU A 188 9.74 5.28 24.47
C GLU A 188 9.22 6.60 23.90
N CYS A 189 8.86 7.55 24.76
CA CYS A 189 8.40 8.88 24.34
C CYS A 189 9.52 9.65 23.62
N ASP A 190 10.72 9.70 24.19
CA ASP A 190 11.86 10.41 23.62
C ASP A 190 12.26 9.80 22.27
N ALA A 191 12.18 8.47 22.14
CA ALA A 191 12.40 7.77 20.88
C ALA A 191 11.35 8.13 19.83
N ALA A 192 10.07 8.20 20.18
CA ALA A 192 9.02 8.60 19.26
C ALA A 192 9.14 10.07 18.84
N VAL A 193 9.42 10.97 19.78
CA VAL A 193 9.62 12.41 19.52
C VAL A 193 10.81 12.64 18.60
N SER A 194 11.91 11.89 18.77
CA SER A 194 13.09 12.01 17.91
C SER A 194 12.86 11.50 16.47
N ASN A 195 12.03 10.47 16.32
CA ASN A 195 11.79 9.79 15.05
C ASN A 195 10.50 10.21 14.35
N VAL A 196 9.77 11.20 14.88
CA VAL A 196 8.57 11.73 14.25
C VAL A 196 8.90 12.44 12.93
N ARG A 197 8.11 12.17 11.90
CA ARG A 197 8.23 12.65 10.52
C ARG A 197 6.82 12.87 9.95
N TRP A 198 6.76 13.57 8.81
CA TRP A 198 5.53 13.90 8.08
C TRP A 198 4.63 12.70 7.75
N ASN A 199 5.21 11.52 7.59
CA ASN A 199 4.49 10.30 7.20
C ASN A 199 4.16 9.37 8.38
N ASN A 200 4.59 9.66 9.61
CA ASN A 200 4.47 8.70 10.70
C ASN A 200 3.89 9.25 12.02
N ILE A 201 3.43 10.51 12.06
CA ILE A 201 2.92 11.14 13.29
C ILE A 201 1.85 10.29 13.99
N ARG A 202 0.78 9.88 13.29
CA ARG A 202 -0.30 9.05 13.85
C ARG A 202 0.21 7.74 14.44
N ARG A 203 1.15 7.11 13.74
CA ARG A 203 1.79 5.88 14.21
C ARG A 203 2.65 6.12 15.45
N MET A 204 3.30 7.27 15.57
CA MET A 204 4.01 7.65 16.80
C MET A 204 3.04 7.90 17.96
N GLU A 205 1.86 8.48 17.71
CA GLU A 205 0.81 8.62 18.74
C GLU A 205 0.29 7.26 19.23
N GLU A 206 0.02 6.34 18.30
CA GLU A 206 -0.37 4.97 18.61
C GLU A 206 0.73 4.23 19.37
N ARG A 207 2.00 4.40 18.97
CA ARG A 207 3.16 3.82 19.66
C ARG A 207 3.24 4.31 21.10
N LEU A 208 3.04 5.60 21.37
CA LEU A 208 2.98 6.16 22.72
C LEU A 208 1.87 5.51 23.55
N THR A 209 0.69 5.37 22.95
CA THR A 209 -0.48 4.76 23.59
C THR A 209 -0.21 3.30 23.96
N LYS A 210 0.28 2.50 23.01
CA LYS A 210 0.65 1.08 23.22
C LYS A 210 1.79 0.93 24.23
N ALA A 211 2.78 1.82 24.21
CA ALA A 211 3.86 1.83 25.18
C ALA A 211 3.34 2.04 26.61
N ARG A 212 2.39 2.98 26.80
CA ARG A 212 1.74 3.17 28.09
C ARG A 212 1.00 1.92 28.54
N GLU A 213 0.15 1.37 27.68
CA GLU A 213 -0.65 0.17 27.98
C GLU A 213 0.22 -1.03 28.35
N ALA A 214 1.32 -1.25 27.60
CA ALA A 214 2.26 -2.33 27.88
C ALA A 214 2.95 -2.15 29.24
N ILE A 215 3.38 -0.94 29.56
CA ILE A 215 4.04 -0.62 30.84
C ILE A 215 3.07 -0.74 32.02
N ASP A 216 1.84 -0.25 31.88
CA ASP A 216 0.80 -0.37 32.91
C ASP A 216 0.42 -1.85 33.12
N LYS A 217 0.35 -2.64 32.04
CA LYS A 217 0.12 -4.09 32.11
C LYS A 217 1.22 -4.82 32.89
N LEU A 218 2.49 -4.49 32.64
CA LEU A 218 3.63 -5.05 33.37
C LEU A 218 3.63 -4.64 34.86
N ASN A 219 3.10 -3.46 35.17
CA ASN A 219 3.01 -2.93 36.53
C ASN A 219 1.73 -3.30 37.29
N LYS A 220 0.82 -4.07 36.66
CA LYS A 220 -0.47 -4.43 37.26
C LYS A 220 -0.34 -5.07 38.65
N SER A 221 0.67 -5.92 38.87
CA SER A 221 0.93 -6.55 40.17
C SER A 221 1.43 -5.56 41.23
N ASN A 222 2.14 -4.51 40.82
CA ASN A 222 2.66 -3.47 41.70
C ASN A 222 1.63 -2.36 41.97
N ASN A 223 0.47 -2.40 41.29
CA ASN A 223 -0.57 -1.38 41.31
C ASN A 223 -0.04 0.03 40.98
N ILE A 224 0.90 0.09 40.04
CA ILE A 224 1.53 1.31 39.52
C ILE A 224 0.95 1.61 38.14
N GLN A 225 0.65 2.88 37.89
CA GLN A 225 0.20 3.36 36.58
C GLN A 225 0.75 4.75 36.26
N ILE A 226 0.93 5.02 34.97
CA ILE A 226 1.24 6.37 34.47
C ILE A 226 -0.03 7.22 34.54
N THR A 227 0.06 8.46 35.00
CA THR A 227 -1.12 9.32 35.12
C THR A 227 -1.55 9.87 33.76
N GLU A 228 -2.86 9.99 33.55
CA GLU A 228 -3.43 10.54 32.32
C GLU A 228 -2.89 11.95 31.99
N PRO A 229 -2.80 12.90 32.94
CA PRO A 229 -2.25 14.23 32.63
C PRO A 229 -0.80 14.18 32.14
N TYR A 230 0.02 13.28 32.69
CA TYR A 230 1.41 13.13 32.25
C TYR A 230 1.51 12.54 30.85
N PHE A 231 0.68 11.54 30.55
CA PHE A 231 0.57 10.94 29.22
C PHE A 231 0.15 12.00 28.18
N GLN A 232 -0.86 12.82 28.48
CA GLN A 232 -1.31 13.90 27.60
C GLN A 232 -0.22 14.93 27.32
N LEU A 233 0.60 15.30 28.32
CA LEU A 233 1.75 16.19 28.09
C LEU A 233 2.81 15.57 27.17
N LYS A 234 3.02 14.25 27.23
CA LYS A 234 3.93 13.53 26.32
C LYS A 234 3.38 13.48 24.90
N LEU A 235 2.07 13.25 24.74
CA LEU A 235 1.40 13.29 23.45
C LEU A 235 1.43 14.71 22.85
N GLN A 236 1.21 15.73 23.67
CA GLN A 236 1.30 17.13 23.27
C GLN A 236 2.71 17.50 22.80
N GLU A 237 3.76 17.06 23.51
CA GLU A 237 5.16 17.26 23.08
C GLU A 237 5.42 16.65 21.69
N LEU A 238 4.93 15.43 21.44
CA LEU A 238 5.07 14.76 20.15
C LEU A 238 4.43 15.57 19.01
N ARG A 239 3.17 15.99 19.20
CA ARG A 239 2.42 16.79 18.22
C ARG A 239 3.07 18.15 17.97
N LEU A 240 3.46 18.86 19.03
CA LEU A 240 4.15 20.14 18.92
C LEU A 240 5.47 20.01 18.17
N THR A 241 6.24 18.94 18.42
CA THR A 241 7.51 18.70 17.74
C THR A 241 7.30 18.46 16.24
N TYR A 242 6.27 17.70 15.88
CA TYR A 242 5.90 17.48 14.49
C TYR A 242 5.47 18.78 13.80
N GLU A 243 4.50 19.50 14.38
CA GLU A 243 3.96 20.73 13.79
C GLU A 243 5.00 21.86 13.73
N TYR A 244 5.94 21.91 14.68
CA TYR A 244 7.11 22.78 14.60
C TYR A 244 7.99 22.47 13.38
N ALA A 245 8.26 21.19 13.10
CA ALA A 245 9.06 20.78 11.95
C ALA A 245 8.35 21.13 10.62
N GLU A 246 7.03 20.93 10.56
CA GLU A 246 6.21 21.34 9.41
C GLU A 246 6.26 22.86 9.22
N LYS A 247 6.14 23.64 10.30
CA LYS A 247 6.20 25.10 10.24
C LYS A 247 7.57 25.60 9.78
N LEU A 248 8.67 25.00 10.24
CA LEU A 248 10.01 25.30 9.74
C LEU A 248 10.17 24.99 8.25
N ARG A 249 9.57 23.89 7.77
CA ARG A 249 9.56 23.56 6.34
C ARG A 249 8.83 24.64 5.55
N GLN A 250 7.65 25.04 6.01
CA GLN A 250 6.86 26.10 5.38
C GLN A 250 7.64 27.43 5.32
N GLU A 251 8.22 27.88 6.43
CA GLU A 251 8.99 29.13 6.48
C GLU A 251 10.24 29.07 5.58
N LYS A 252 10.88 27.90 5.47
CA LYS A 252 12.01 27.69 4.56
C LYS A 252 11.58 27.79 3.10
N GLU A 253 10.43 27.23 2.74
CA GLU A 253 9.85 27.35 1.41
C GLU A 253 9.48 28.80 1.09
N ASP A 254 8.84 29.52 2.02
CA ASP A 254 8.52 30.94 1.86
C ASP A 254 9.78 31.78 1.60
N ARG A 255 10.84 31.53 2.36
CA ARG A 255 12.14 32.21 2.18
C ARG A 255 12.80 31.86 0.84
N ALA A 256 12.72 30.59 0.42
CA ALA A 256 13.25 30.16 -0.86
C ALA A 256 12.52 30.84 -2.02
N GLU A 257 11.21 31.03 -1.89
CA GLU A 257 10.39 31.72 -2.88
C GLU A 257 10.68 33.21 -2.94
N ALA A 258 10.72 33.90 -1.80
CA ALA A 258 11.12 35.31 -1.75
C ALA A 258 12.51 35.55 -2.38
N LYS A 259 13.46 34.61 -2.16
CA LYS A 259 14.78 34.66 -2.79
C LYS A 259 14.73 34.41 -4.30
N ARG A 260 13.83 33.55 -4.77
CA ARG A 260 13.60 33.31 -6.21
C ARG A 260 13.06 34.56 -6.89
N GLN A 261 12.03 35.18 -6.30
CA GLN A 261 11.44 36.43 -6.80
C GLN A 261 12.46 37.57 -6.87
N LEU A 262 13.26 37.73 -5.80
CA LEU A 262 14.34 38.74 -5.78
C LEU A 262 15.39 38.50 -6.88
N ARG A 263 15.76 37.25 -7.14
CA ARG A 263 16.71 36.91 -8.20
C ARG A 263 16.15 37.22 -9.59
N GLU A 264 14.86 36.93 -9.81
CA GLU A 264 14.20 37.24 -11.07
C GLU A 264 14.12 38.74 -11.32
N GLU A 265 13.80 39.52 -10.28
CA GLU A 265 13.82 40.99 -10.34
C GLU A 265 15.23 41.55 -10.61
N GLN A 266 16.26 41.01 -9.94
CA GLN A 266 17.65 41.40 -10.20
C GLN A 266 18.10 41.05 -11.62
N GLN A 267 17.66 39.91 -12.16
CA GLN A 267 18.00 39.50 -13.51
C GLN A 267 17.33 40.41 -14.55
N LEU A 268 16.07 40.78 -14.33
CA LEU A 268 15.35 41.76 -15.15
C LEU A 268 16.07 43.11 -15.19
N ILE A 269 16.55 43.61 -14.05
CA ILE A 269 17.34 44.86 -13.99
C ILE A 269 18.62 44.73 -14.82
N LYS A 270 19.32 43.60 -14.72
CA LYS A 270 20.54 43.35 -15.51
C LYS A 270 20.26 43.29 -17.01
N GLU A 271 19.17 42.66 -17.42
CA GLU A 271 18.74 42.57 -18.82
C GLU A 271 18.42 43.97 -19.37
N GLN A 272 17.71 44.81 -18.60
CA GLN A 272 17.45 46.20 -18.97
C GLN A 272 18.73 47.00 -19.16
N GLU A 273 19.66 46.94 -18.20
CA GLU A 273 20.94 47.63 -18.32
C GLU A 273 21.77 47.12 -19.50
N ALA A 274 21.73 45.80 -19.78
CA ALA A 274 22.44 45.22 -20.91
C ALA A 274 21.86 45.70 -22.24
N ALA A 275 20.53 45.75 -22.38
CA ALA A 275 19.86 46.27 -23.56
C ALA A 275 20.17 47.77 -23.77
N ALA A 276 20.18 48.58 -22.70
CA ALA A 276 20.55 49.99 -22.77
C ALA A 276 22.03 50.18 -23.19
N ARG A 277 22.95 49.36 -22.65
CA ARG A 277 24.38 49.37 -23.05
C ARG A 277 24.57 48.96 -24.51
N GLU A 278 23.83 47.95 -24.97
CA GLU A 278 23.85 47.48 -26.34
C GLU A 278 23.36 48.56 -27.31
N GLN A 279 22.24 49.21 -27.02
CA GLN A 279 21.75 50.36 -27.79
C GLN A 279 22.81 51.47 -27.87
N HIS A 280 23.37 51.91 -26.74
CA HIS A 280 24.39 52.97 -26.73
C HIS A 280 25.63 52.62 -27.56
N LYS A 281 26.07 51.35 -27.50
CA LYS A 281 27.19 50.86 -28.31
C LYS A 281 26.91 50.98 -29.80
N TYR A 282 25.71 50.60 -30.25
CA TYR A 282 25.32 50.73 -31.66
C TYR A 282 25.17 52.18 -32.10
N GLU A 283 24.66 53.05 -31.24
CA GLU A 283 24.60 54.50 -31.50
C GLU A 283 25.98 55.11 -31.73
N GLU A 284 26.98 54.73 -30.92
CA GLU A 284 28.37 55.14 -31.12
C GLU A 284 28.97 54.60 -32.42
N LEU A 285 28.70 53.35 -32.78
CA LEU A 285 29.22 52.73 -34.00
C LEU A 285 28.65 53.41 -35.24
N VAL A 286 27.34 53.66 -35.27
CA VAL A 286 26.67 54.41 -36.34
C VAL A 286 27.22 55.84 -36.44
N ALA A 287 27.45 56.51 -35.31
CA ALA A 287 28.04 57.85 -35.31
C ALA A 287 29.46 57.87 -35.91
N LYS A 288 30.31 56.92 -35.52
CA LYS A 288 31.68 56.77 -36.05
C LYS A 288 31.69 56.39 -37.53
N ALA A 289 30.79 55.50 -37.96
CA ALA A 289 30.64 55.10 -39.36
C ALA A 289 30.18 56.28 -40.23
N ASN A 290 29.22 57.08 -39.75
CA ASN A 290 28.76 58.30 -40.41
C ASN A 290 29.90 59.32 -40.58
N GLU A 291 30.73 59.52 -39.54
CA GLU A 291 31.87 60.43 -39.61
C GLU A 291 32.90 60.00 -40.68
N ARG A 292 33.16 58.70 -40.79
CA ARG A 292 34.06 58.12 -41.81
C ARG A 292 33.48 58.23 -43.21
N ALA A 293 32.19 57.92 -43.38
CA ALA A 293 31.49 58.03 -44.66
C ALA A 293 31.52 59.47 -45.20
N ASN A 294 31.36 60.48 -44.34
CA ASN A 294 31.44 61.90 -44.73
C ASN A 294 32.82 62.33 -45.25
N LYS A 295 33.88 61.58 -44.94
CA LYS A 295 35.27 61.87 -45.35
C LYS A 295 35.73 61.01 -46.55
N ALA A 296 34.97 59.99 -46.94
CA ALA A 296 35.33 59.03 -47.99
C ALA A 296 34.76 59.41 -49.37
N THR A 297 35.43 58.98 -50.44
CA THR A 297 34.96 59.16 -51.84
C THR A 297 35.18 57.89 -52.66
N GLY A 298 34.44 57.73 -53.76
CA GLY A 298 34.59 56.59 -54.68
C GLY A 298 34.09 55.26 -54.10
N ASP A 299 34.80 54.16 -54.37
CA ASP A 299 34.41 52.80 -53.97
C ASP A 299 34.41 52.59 -52.44
N GLU A 300 35.27 53.31 -51.71
CA GLU A 300 35.31 53.29 -50.24
C GLU A 300 34.02 53.84 -49.62
N LEU A 301 33.47 54.92 -50.19
CA LEU A 301 32.18 55.47 -49.78
C LEU A 301 31.04 54.47 -50.00
N LYS A 302 31.08 53.70 -51.10
CA LYS A 302 30.07 52.71 -51.43
C LYS A 302 30.08 51.54 -50.42
N ARG A 303 31.27 51.09 -50.01
CA ARG A 303 31.43 50.06 -48.97
C ARG A 303 30.95 50.55 -47.60
N LEU A 304 31.36 51.75 -47.20
CA LEU A 304 30.96 52.35 -45.93
C LEU A 304 29.46 52.59 -45.83
N LYS A 305 28.79 52.97 -46.93
CA LYS A 305 27.32 53.08 -46.97
C LYS A 305 26.62 51.75 -46.71
N SER A 306 27.09 50.66 -47.32
CA SER A 306 26.54 49.32 -47.07
C SER A 306 26.74 48.86 -45.63
N GLU A 307 27.90 49.14 -45.04
CA GLU A 307 28.19 48.86 -43.62
C GLU A 307 27.30 49.72 -42.69
N LEU A 308 27.00 50.95 -43.10
CA LEU A 308 26.14 51.86 -42.35
C LEU A 308 24.67 51.40 -42.36
N GLU A 309 24.16 50.91 -43.49
CA GLU A 309 22.83 50.30 -43.57
C GLU A 309 22.70 49.09 -42.63
N GLU A 310 23.73 48.25 -42.54
CA GLU A 310 23.74 47.11 -41.62
C GLU A 310 23.79 47.55 -40.15
N LEU A 311 24.63 48.54 -39.82
CA LEU A 311 24.72 49.11 -38.47
C LEU A 311 23.44 49.82 -38.05
N GLU A 312 22.76 50.52 -38.97
CA GLU A 312 21.46 51.15 -38.71
C GLU A 312 20.36 50.09 -38.48
N ALA A 313 20.37 48.99 -39.21
CA ALA A 313 19.47 47.86 -38.96
C ALA A 313 19.69 47.26 -37.56
N GLN A 314 20.94 47.01 -37.18
CA GLN A 314 21.29 46.52 -35.83
C GLN A 314 20.94 47.52 -34.73
N LEU A 315 21.11 48.83 -34.98
CA LEU A 315 20.70 49.87 -34.04
C LEU A 315 19.17 49.89 -33.84
N ASN A 316 18.39 49.73 -34.91
CA ASN A 316 16.94 49.68 -34.81
C ASN A 316 16.47 48.46 -34.01
N GLU A 317 17.11 47.30 -34.19
CA GLU A 317 16.85 46.10 -33.38
C GLU A 317 17.19 46.33 -31.90
N ALA A 318 18.36 46.90 -31.61
CA ALA A 318 18.78 47.21 -30.24
C ALA A 318 17.85 48.23 -29.56
N ARG A 319 17.37 49.25 -30.29
CA ARG A 319 16.37 50.21 -29.80
C ARG A 319 15.05 49.53 -29.48
N ALA A 320 14.52 48.71 -30.39
CA ALA A 320 13.28 47.97 -30.15
C ALA A 320 13.40 47.02 -28.95
N LYS A 321 14.58 46.43 -28.73
CA LYS A 321 14.86 45.58 -27.56
C LYS A 321 14.92 46.40 -26.26
N SER A 322 15.57 47.56 -26.27
CA SER A 322 15.63 48.46 -25.10
C SER A 322 14.25 49.03 -24.76
N GLU A 323 13.47 49.46 -25.75
CA GLU A 323 12.12 49.98 -25.56
C GLU A 323 11.18 48.92 -24.98
N ARG A 324 11.23 47.68 -25.48
CA ARG A 324 10.50 46.54 -24.89
C ARG A 324 10.90 46.31 -23.44
N ALA A 325 12.20 46.31 -23.14
CA ALA A 325 12.70 46.12 -21.78
C ALA A 325 12.22 47.24 -20.83
N LEU A 326 12.19 48.49 -21.30
CA LEU A 326 11.68 49.64 -20.53
C LEU A 326 10.17 49.55 -20.30
N SER A 327 9.40 49.18 -21.34
CA SER A 327 7.95 49.01 -21.24
C SER A 327 7.58 47.93 -20.22
N MET A 328 8.25 46.77 -20.27
CA MET A 328 8.07 45.69 -19.31
C MET A 328 8.48 46.08 -17.88
N ALA A 329 9.49 46.95 -17.72
CA ALA A 329 9.90 47.45 -16.42
C ALA A 329 8.83 48.37 -15.79
N GLN A 330 8.24 49.25 -16.59
CA GLN A 330 7.23 50.22 -16.14
C GLN A 330 5.89 49.54 -15.87
N GLN A 331 5.53 48.55 -16.69
CA GLN A 331 4.34 47.73 -16.51
C GLN A 331 4.68 46.54 -15.62
N THR A 332 4.58 46.72 -14.30
CA THR A 332 4.89 45.68 -13.30
C THR A 332 4.12 44.36 -13.44
N LYS A 333 3.08 44.33 -14.28
CA LYS A 333 2.22 43.18 -14.55
C LYS A 333 2.42 42.54 -15.93
N SER A 334 3.16 43.16 -16.84
CA SER A 334 3.33 42.61 -18.18
C SER A 334 4.42 41.53 -18.21
N GLY A 335 4.23 40.53 -19.05
CA GLY A 335 5.12 39.37 -19.12
C GLY A 335 4.60 38.28 -20.03
N TYR A 336 5.23 37.11 -19.93
CA TYR A 336 4.85 35.93 -20.70
C TYR A 336 4.35 34.84 -19.76
N VAL A 337 3.20 34.24 -20.08
CA VAL A 337 2.75 32.97 -19.51
C VAL A 337 3.27 31.85 -20.41
N TYR A 338 4.01 30.91 -19.83
CA TYR A 338 4.53 29.74 -20.54
C TYR A 338 3.81 28.48 -20.09
N ILE A 339 3.62 27.58 -21.03
CA ILE A 339 3.11 26.23 -20.81
C ILE A 339 4.15 25.26 -21.34
N ILE A 340 4.69 24.44 -20.45
CA ILE A 340 5.80 23.54 -20.75
C ILE A 340 5.53 22.14 -20.20
N SER A 341 6.04 21.12 -20.87
CA SER A 341 5.95 19.73 -20.40
C SER A 341 7.33 19.09 -20.37
N ASN A 342 7.45 18.00 -19.62
CA ASN A 342 8.67 17.19 -19.59
C ASN A 342 8.25 15.74 -19.34
N ILE A 343 7.98 15.05 -20.45
CA ILE A 343 7.46 13.69 -20.45
C ILE A 343 8.42 12.74 -19.73
N GLY A 344 9.73 12.91 -19.94
CA GLY A 344 10.72 12.03 -19.34
C GLY A 344 10.84 12.15 -17.81
N SER A 345 10.54 13.31 -17.23
CA SER A 345 10.66 13.55 -15.79
C SER A 345 9.33 13.41 -15.04
N PHE A 346 8.22 13.83 -15.65
CA PHE A 346 6.91 13.90 -14.99
C PHE A 346 5.86 12.97 -15.59
N GLY A 347 6.13 12.36 -16.73
CA GLY A 347 5.19 11.54 -17.48
C GLY A 347 4.33 12.35 -18.44
N ASP A 348 3.58 11.62 -19.26
CA ASP A 348 2.67 12.19 -20.25
C ASP A 348 1.47 12.90 -19.59
N GLY A 349 0.91 13.90 -20.27
CA GLY A 349 -0.22 14.71 -19.80
C GLY A 349 0.09 15.61 -18.60
N VAL A 350 1.37 15.85 -18.27
CA VAL A 350 1.78 16.73 -17.16
C VAL A 350 2.37 18.03 -17.69
N PHE A 351 1.71 19.14 -17.34
CA PHE A 351 2.09 20.48 -17.79
C PHE A 351 2.42 21.38 -16.61
N LYS A 352 3.47 22.18 -16.77
CA LYS A 352 3.74 23.33 -15.92
C LYS A 352 3.19 24.59 -16.58
N ILE A 353 2.37 25.32 -15.83
CA ILE A 353 1.86 26.63 -16.20
C ILE A 353 2.51 27.65 -15.27
N GLY A 354 3.23 28.62 -15.82
CA GLY A 354 3.82 29.68 -15.01
C GLY A 354 4.06 30.94 -15.82
N MET A 355 4.48 32.01 -15.15
CA MET A 355 4.79 33.28 -15.81
C MET A 355 6.26 33.69 -15.65
N THR A 356 6.72 34.56 -16.54
CA THR A 356 8.02 35.21 -16.45
C THR A 356 7.96 36.63 -16.97
N ARG A 357 8.76 37.50 -16.35
CA ARG A 357 8.90 38.91 -16.74
C ARG A 357 10.18 39.18 -17.54
N ARG A 358 10.88 38.12 -17.96
CA ARG A 358 12.11 38.24 -18.75
C ARG A 358 11.84 38.78 -20.13
N LEU A 359 12.84 39.45 -20.68
CA LEU A 359 12.79 39.94 -22.05
C LEU A 359 12.72 38.78 -23.05
N GLU A 360 13.52 37.73 -22.80
CA GLU A 360 13.57 36.49 -23.56
C GLU A 360 12.96 35.33 -22.73
N PRO A 361 11.67 34.97 -22.95
CA PRO A 361 10.99 33.98 -22.11
C PRO A 361 11.58 32.57 -22.24
N LEU A 362 12.20 32.25 -23.38
CA LEU A 362 12.86 30.96 -23.60
C LEU A 362 14.08 30.74 -22.70
N ASP A 363 14.77 31.79 -22.28
CA ASP A 363 15.88 31.68 -21.31
C ASP A 363 15.38 31.17 -19.97
N ARG A 364 14.18 31.58 -19.55
CA ARG A 364 13.57 31.08 -18.32
C ARG A 364 13.28 29.58 -18.43
N VAL A 365 12.74 29.13 -19.55
CA VAL A 365 12.43 27.71 -19.77
C VAL A 365 13.71 26.87 -19.73
N ARG A 366 14.78 27.32 -20.41
CA ARG A 366 16.10 26.64 -20.38
C ARG A 366 16.65 26.50 -18.97
N GLU A 367 16.63 27.57 -18.19
CA GLU A 367 17.10 27.53 -16.79
C GLU A 367 16.28 26.59 -15.90
N LEU A 368 14.97 26.46 -16.15
CA LEU A 368 14.12 25.52 -15.43
C LEU A 368 14.49 24.07 -15.75
N GLY A 369 14.88 23.79 -17.00
CA GLY A 369 15.38 22.49 -17.44
C GLY A 369 16.74 22.15 -16.83
N ASP A 370 17.73 23.00 -17.04
CA ASP A 370 19.14 22.73 -16.68
C ASP A 370 19.36 22.51 -15.17
N ALA A 371 18.54 23.15 -14.33
CA ALA A 371 18.81 23.19 -12.90
C ALA A 371 18.20 22.03 -12.10
N SER A 372 17.22 21.28 -12.62
CA SER A 372 16.31 20.53 -11.75
C SER A 372 15.73 19.23 -12.31
N VAL A 373 15.93 18.92 -13.59
CA VAL A 373 15.33 17.74 -14.25
C VAL A 373 16.32 17.07 -15.21
N PRO A 374 16.23 15.74 -15.41
CA PRO A 374 17.13 14.98 -16.29
C PRO A 374 16.94 15.26 -17.79
N PHE A 375 15.75 15.72 -18.19
CA PHE A 375 15.43 16.07 -19.59
C PHE A 375 15.04 17.54 -19.67
N THR A 376 15.23 18.19 -20.82
CA THR A 376 14.77 19.56 -21.05
C THR A 376 13.24 19.65 -21.12
N PHE A 377 12.71 20.85 -21.01
CA PHE A 377 11.28 21.10 -21.16
C PHE A 377 10.92 21.36 -22.62
N ASP A 378 9.84 20.74 -23.09
CA ASP A 378 9.18 21.06 -24.34
C ASP A 378 8.23 22.27 -24.12
N VAL A 379 8.21 23.21 -25.06
CA VAL A 379 7.38 24.42 -24.98
C VAL A 379 6.12 24.23 -25.82
N HIS A 380 4.97 24.30 -25.18
CA HIS A 380 3.67 24.21 -25.85
C HIS A 380 3.09 25.58 -26.19
N ALA A 381 3.25 26.57 -25.31
CA ALA A 381 2.77 27.92 -25.57
C ALA A 381 3.64 28.97 -24.87
N LEU A 382 3.79 30.13 -25.53
CA LEU A 382 4.40 31.35 -24.99
C LEU A 382 3.48 32.53 -25.26
N ILE A 383 2.83 33.02 -24.20
CA ILE A 383 1.72 33.96 -24.33
C ILE A 383 2.11 35.27 -23.69
N TYR A 384 2.38 36.29 -24.51
CA TYR A 384 2.54 37.65 -24.00
C TYR A 384 1.22 38.15 -23.40
N SER A 385 1.25 38.83 -22.26
CA SER A 385 0.08 39.48 -21.66
C SER A 385 0.50 40.78 -20.97
N GLU A 386 -0.36 41.80 -21.04
CA GLU A 386 -0.19 43.04 -20.27
C GLU A 386 -0.44 42.83 -18.77
N ASP A 387 -1.26 41.83 -18.42
CA ASP A 387 -1.46 41.32 -17.05
C ASP A 387 -1.24 39.80 -17.06
N ALA A 388 0.04 39.40 -17.08
CA ALA A 388 0.43 37.99 -17.04
C ALA A 388 0.01 37.29 -15.73
N PRO A 389 0.10 37.93 -14.54
CA PRO A 389 -0.40 37.35 -13.29
C PRO A 389 -1.90 37.02 -13.32
N ALA A 390 -2.74 37.88 -13.92
CA ALA A 390 -4.18 37.60 -14.02
C ALA A 390 -4.47 36.39 -14.92
N LEU A 391 -3.80 36.29 -16.07
CA LEU A 391 -3.94 35.16 -16.99
C LEU A 391 -3.50 33.84 -16.35
N GLU A 392 -2.36 33.84 -15.68
CA GLU A 392 -1.85 32.68 -14.95
C GLU A 392 -2.84 32.23 -13.86
N ALA A 393 -3.31 33.16 -13.03
CA ALA A 393 -4.23 32.86 -11.94
C ALA A 393 -5.55 32.27 -12.44
N GLU A 394 -6.04 32.71 -13.61
CA GLU A 394 -7.22 32.14 -14.26
C GLU A 394 -7.00 30.67 -14.64
N LEU A 395 -5.87 30.36 -15.29
CA LEU A 395 -5.50 29.00 -15.67
C LEU A 395 -5.33 28.10 -14.43
N HIS A 396 -4.63 28.59 -13.41
CA HIS A 396 -4.43 27.84 -12.16
C HIS A 396 -5.75 27.56 -11.44
N ARG A 397 -6.71 28.50 -11.49
CA ARG A 397 -8.03 28.31 -10.90
C ARG A 397 -8.85 27.28 -11.68
N HIS A 398 -8.81 27.33 -13.01
CA HIS A 398 -9.52 26.39 -13.87
C HIS A 398 -9.01 24.96 -13.69
N PHE A 399 -7.68 24.78 -13.65
CA PHE A 399 -7.05 23.47 -13.50
C PHE A 399 -6.75 23.08 -12.05
N ASN A 400 -7.37 23.73 -11.06
CA ASN A 400 -7.03 23.53 -9.66
C ASN A 400 -7.23 22.07 -9.19
N GLU A 401 -8.28 21.40 -9.68
CA GLU A 401 -8.59 20.00 -9.36
C GLU A 401 -7.59 19.02 -9.99
N HIS A 402 -6.89 19.45 -11.04
CA HIS A 402 -5.91 18.67 -11.79
C HIS A 402 -4.46 18.85 -11.27
N ARG A 403 -4.28 19.56 -10.16
CA ARG A 403 -2.94 19.85 -9.60
C ARG A 403 -2.27 18.57 -9.08
N LEU A 404 -1.00 18.37 -9.44
CA LEU A 404 -0.22 17.22 -8.96
C LEU A 404 0.17 17.35 -7.48
N ASN A 405 0.53 18.55 -7.04
CA ASN A 405 0.92 18.80 -5.65
C ASN A 405 -0.23 19.47 -4.88
N LEU A 406 -0.97 18.67 -4.12
CA LEU A 406 -2.12 19.12 -3.31
C LEU A 406 -1.73 19.78 -1.99
N VAL A 407 -0.46 19.67 -1.58
CA VAL A 407 0.04 20.22 -0.31
C VAL A 407 0.70 21.58 -0.55
N ASN A 408 1.49 21.70 -1.62
CA ASN A 408 2.18 22.93 -1.98
C ASN A 408 1.65 23.46 -3.32
N ASN A 409 0.66 24.34 -3.25
CA ASN A 409 0.02 24.96 -4.41
C ASN A 409 0.93 25.92 -5.20
N ARG A 410 2.13 26.24 -4.69
CA ARG A 410 3.14 27.02 -5.45
C ARG A 410 3.87 26.16 -6.48
N LYS A 411 3.71 24.83 -6.42
CA LYS A 411 4.19 23.92 -7.46
C LYS A 411 3.08 23.79 -8.50
N GLU A 412 3.24 24.53 -9.58
CA GLU A 412 2.21 24.74 -10.61
C GLU A 412 2.29 23.67 -11.71
N PHE A 413 2.23 22.41 -11.31
CA PHE A 413 2.16 21.28 -12.24
C PHE A 413 0.76 20.67 -12.20
N PHE A 414 0.20 20.41 -13.37
CA PHE A 414 -1.17 19.97 -13.58
C PHE A 414 -1.18 18.76 -14.51
N ARG A 415 -2.06 17.80 -14.22
CA ARG A 415 -2.33 16.67 -15.12
C ARG A 415 -3.62 16.94 -15.88
N VAL A 416 -3.48 17.35 -17.13
CA VAL A 416 -4.60 17.82 -17.96
C VAL A 416 -4.43 17.27 -19.37
N ASP A 417 -5.54 17.09 -20.08
CA ASP A 417 -5.47 16.73 -21.50
C ASP A 417 -5.08 17.96 -22.32
N LEU A 418 -4.21 17.74 -23.31
CA LEU A 418 -3.67 18.82 -24.14
C LEU A 418 -4.76 19.55 -24.94
N ASP A 419 -5.81 18.83 -25.34
CA ASP A 419 -6.99 19.40 -26.00
C ASP A 419 -7.80 20.32 -25.08
N GLU A 420 -7.96 19.95 -23.81
CA GLU A 420 -8.65 20.76 -22.81
C GLU A 420 -7.85 22.05 -22.53
N LEU A 421 -6.53 21.92 -22.41
CA LEU A 421 -5.62 23.04 -22.20
C LEU A 421 -5.68 24.03 -23.38
N ARG A 422 -5.66 23.53 -24.62
CA ARG A 422 -5.81 24.35 -25.83
C ARG A 422 -7.16 25.05 -25.88
N ALA A 423 -8.26 24.32 -25.67
CA ALA A 423 -9.61 24.90 -25.72
C ALA A 423 -9.76 26.04 -24.70
N LYS A 424 -9.19 25.88 -23.50
CA LYS A 424 -9.23 26.94 -22.49
C LYS A 424 -8.40 28.16 -22.87
N LEU A 425 -7.26 27.96 -23.53
CA LEU A 425 -6.42 29.05 -24.00
C LEU A 425 -7.07 29.82 -25.14
N GLU A 426 -7.69 29.14 -26.10
CA GLU A 426 -8.41 29.78 -27.21
C GLU A 426 -9.58 30.65 -26.70
N GLU A 427 -10.25 30.24 -25.62
CA GLU A 427 -11.29 31.03 -24.96
C GLU A 427 -10.74 32.33 -24.35
N LEU A 428 -9.58 32.26 -23.68
CA LEU A 428 -8.96 33.39 -22.99
C LEU A 428 -8.21 34.33 -23.94
N LYS A 429 -7.58 33.77 -24.98
CA LYS A 429 -6.78 34.49 -25.94
C LYS A 429 -6.76 33.77 -27.30
N PRO A 430 -7.61 34.18 -28.26
CA PRO A 430 -7.81 33.47 -29.53
C PRO A 430 -6.58 33.42 -30.47
N ASP A 431 -5.65 34.36 -30.33
CA ASP A 431 -4.49 34.51 -31.25
C ASP A 431 -3.21 33.83 -30.72
N VAL A 432 -3.33 32.73 -29.97
CA VAL A 432 -2.17 32.03 -29.38
C VAL A 432 -1.74 30.85 -30.22
N ASP A 433 -0.47 30.85 -30.64
CA ASP A 433 0.19 29.68 -31.21
C ASP A 433 0.41 28.62 -30.12
N PHE A 434 -0.24 27.46 -30.29
CA PHE A 434 -0.13 26.32 -29.39
C PHE A 434 0.45 25.11 -30.12
N LEU A 435 1.61 24.65 -29.67
CA LEU A 435 2.30 23.47 -30.18
C LEU A 435 1.76 22.21 -29.49
N THR A 436 1.18 21.31 -30.26
CA THR A 436 0.60 20.07 -29.73
C THR A 436 1.63 18.97 -29.49
N ASP A 437 2.70 18.97 -30.29
CA ASP A 437 3.71 17.91 -30.26
C ASP A 437 4.84 18.27 -29.29
N ALA A 438 5.08 17.40 -28.31
CA ALA A 438 6.30 17.41 -27.49
C ALA A 438 7.36 16.56 -28.20
N GLU A 439 8.53 17.13 -28.48
CA GLU A 439 9.59 16.43 -29.21
C GLU A 439 10.25 15.36 -28.33
N ALA A 440 10.53 15.71 -27.07
CA ALA A 440 11.06 14.82 -26.03
C ALA A 440 12.18 13.87 -26.55
N GLN A 441 13.07 14.38 -27.41
CA GLN A 441 14.01 13.57 -28.18
C GLN A 441 14.90 12.68 -27.30
N ASP A 442 15.54 13.29 -26.30
CA ASP A 442 16.46 12.61 -25.37
C ASP A 442 15.77 11.50 -24.57
N TYR A 443 14.49 11.70 -24.22
CA TYR A 443 13.70 10.69 -23.50
C TYR A 443 13.41 9.49 -24.39
N HIS A 444 12.94 9.70 -25.62
CA HIS A 444 12.66 8.62 -26.56
C HIS A 444 13.93 7.83 -26.92
N GLN A 445 15.07 8.50 -27.08
CA GLN A 445 16.35 7.84 -27.28
C GLN A 445 16.75 6.98 -26.06
N SER A 446 16.58 7.51 -24.85
CA SER A 446 16.87 6.78 -23.61
C SER A 446 16.01 5.51 -23.45
N LEU A 447 14.72 5.57 -23.80
CA LEU A 447 13.82 4.41 -23.76
C LEU A 447 14.23 3.31 -24.74
N LEU A 448 14.65 3.67 -25.96
CA LEU A 448 15.11 2.71 -26.96
C LEU A 448 16.33 1.93 -26.45
N ILE A 449 17.31 2.64 -25.87
CA ILE A 449 18.51 2.04 -25.27
C ILE A 449 18.15 1.11 -24.09
N SER A 450 17.21 1.53 -23.24
CA SER A 450 16.80 0.75 -22.07
C SER A 450 16.07 -0.55 -22.44
N LYS A 451 15.17 -0.52 -23.43
CA LYS A 451 14.46 -1.72 -23.91
C LYS A 451 15.41 -2.77 -24.48
N GLU A 452 16.46 -2.35 -25.17
CA GLU A 452 17.52 -3.26 -25.64
C GLU A 452 18.24 -3.96 -24.47
N ALA A 453 18.41 -3.27 -23.33
CA ALA A 453 19.02 -3.83 -22.13
C ALA A 453 18.08 -4.72 -21.31
N GLN A 454 16.78 -4.40 -21.25
CA GLN A 454 15.79 -5.08 -20.40
C GLN A 454 15.36 -6.45 -20.92
N THR A 455 15.41 -6.67 -22.24
CA THR A 455 15.15 -7.96 -22.89
C THR A 455 16.08 -9.09 -22.40
N TYR A 456 17.12 -8.76 -21.62
CA TYR A 456 18.08 -9.69 -21.04
C TYR A 456 17.75 -10.19 -19.61
N HIS A 457 16.82 -9.57 -18.87
CA HIS A 457 16.74 -9.76 -17.41
C HIS A 457 15.44 -10.33 -16.83
N GLU A 458 14.39 -10.55 -17.63
CA GLU A 458 13.10 -11.02 -17.11
C GLU A 458 13.03 -12.56 -17.04
N SER A 459 13.64 -13.13 -16.00
CA SER A 459 13.25 -14.46 -15.52
C SER A 459 13.25 -14.49 -13.99
N LYS A 460 12.13 -14.94 -13.42
CA LYS A 460 11.80 -15.17 -11.99
C LYS A 460 11.44 -13.95 -11.14
N VAL A 461 10.15 -13.83 -10.85
CA VAL A 461 9.64 -13.87 -9.47
C VAL A 461 8.25 -14.54 -9.49
N GLU A 462 8.13 -15.71 -8.86
CA GLU A 462 6.85 -16.40 -8.64
C GLU A 462 6.50 -16.26 -7.15
N ARG A 463 5.31 -15.76 -6.82
CA ARG A 463 4.81 -15.63 -5.43
C ARG A 463 4.07 -16.89 -5.01
N LEU A 464 4.19 -17.23 -3.72
CA LEU A 464 3.49 -18.36 -3.10
C LEU A 464 1.99 -18.09 -2.97
N PRO A 465 1.13 -19.12 -3.09
CA PRO A 465 -0.31 -19.00 -3.06
C PRO A 465 -0.89 -18.82 -1.64
N ASP A 466 -2.08 -18.22 -1.59
CA ASP A 466 -2.78 -17.84 -0.35
C ASP A 466 -3.45 -19.01 0.40
N GLU A 467 -3.63 -20.17 -0.24
CA GLU A 467 -4.31 -21.35 0.33
C GLU A 467 -3.61 -22.67 -0.08
N ILE A 468 -3.79 -23.73 0.73
CA ILE A 468 -3.40 -25.12 0.44
C ILE A 468 -4.55 -26.08 0.76
#